data_AF-A0A4D4L540-F1
#
_entry.id   AF-A0A4D4L540-F1
#
_cell.length_a   1.000
_cell.length_b   1.000
_cell.length_c   1.000
_cell.angle_alpha   90.00
_cell.angle_beta   90.00
_cell.angle_gamma   90.00
#
_symmetry.space_group_name_H-M   'P 1'
#
loop_
_entity.id
_entity.type
_entity.pdbx_description
1 polymer ?
#
loop_
_entity_poly.entity_id
_entity_poly.type
_entity_poly.pdbx_seq_one_letter_code
_entity_poly.pdbx_strand_id
1 'polypeptide(L)' 'MEEHGVLAERRMRRAAGEVETIAVTALRERIGDLHGDRRLGALAERVVAGELDPYTAADELVAAMTEQG' A
#
# COMPACT_ATOMS: atom_id res chain seq x y z
N MET A 1 32.43 -24.44 -5.72
CA MET A 1 32.12 -22.98 -5.67
C MET A 1 30.60 -22.71 -5.78
N GLU A 2 29.74 -23.71 -5.55
CA GLU A 2 28.28 -23.59 -5.76
C GLU A 2 27.50 -23.26 -4.48
N GLU A 3 28.02 -23.62 -3.29
CA GLU A 3 27.34 -23.40 -1.99
C GLU A 3 27.11 -21.92 -1.66
N HIS A 4 28.04 -21.05 -2.04
CA HIS A 4 27.97 -19.60 -1.74
C HIS A 4 26.89 -18.87 -2.55
N GLY A 5 26.62 -19.32 -3.79
CA GLY A 5 25.60 -18.72 -4.66
C GLY A 5 24.20 -18.92 -4.11
N VAL A 6 23.88 -20.15 -3.70
CA VAL A 6 22.58 -20.51 -3.11
C VAL A 6 22.35 -19.77 -1.79
N LEU A 7 23.40 -19.58 -0.98
CA LEU A 7 23.35 -18.80 0.26
C LEU A 7 23.07 -17.30 0.01
N ALA A 8 23.70 -16.72 -1.00
CA ALA A 8 23.47 -15.33 -1.40
C ALA A 8 22.04 -15.12 -1.93
N GLU A 9 21.55 -16.02 -2.79
CA GLU A 9 20.18 -15.96 -3.33
C GLU A 9 19.12 -16.10 -2.24
N ARG A 10 19.32 -17.00 -1.27
CA ARG A 10 18.41 -17.13 -0.12
C ARG A 10 18.43 -15.89 0.75
N ARG A 11 19.60 -15.29 0.97
CA ARG A 11 19.75 -14.05 1.74
C ARG A 11 19.04 -12.89 1.03
N MET A 12 19.18 -12.79 -0.29
CA MET A 12 18.49 -11.77 -1.09
C MET A 12 16.97 -11.94 -1.03
N ARG A 13 16.45 -13.16 -1.20
CA ARG A 13 15.00 -13.44 -1.08
C ARG A 13 14.46 -13.12 0.30
N ARG A 14 15.22 -13.45 1.36
CA ARG A 14 14.85 -13.09 2.73
C ARG A 14 14.79 -11.57 2.90
N ALA A 15 15.85 -10.86 2.49
CA ALA A 15 15.90 -9.41 2.60
C ALA A 15 14.77 -8.74 1.81
N ALA A 16 14.45 -9.22 0.61
CA ALA A 16 13.32 -8.73 -0.17
C ALA A 16 11.99 -8.91 0.57
N GLY A 17 11.74 -10.11 1.14
CA GLY A 17 10.53 -10.36 1.91
C GLY A 17 10.43 -9.54 3.20
N GLU A 18 11.56 -9.29 3.88
CA GLU A 18 11.62 -8.40 5.05
C GLU A 18 11.28 -6.95 4.66
N VAL A 19 11.90 -6.44 3.59
CA VAL A 19 11.62 -5.09 3.08
C VAL A 19 10.16 -4.95 2.65
N GLU A 20 9.62 -5.92 1.92
CA GLU A 20 8.21 -5.94 1.51
C GLU A 20 7.26 -5.93 2.71
N THR A 21 7.53 -6.77 3.72
CA THR A 21 6.72 -6.83 4.94
C THR A 21 6.72 -5.49 5.68
N ILE A 22 7.90 -4.87 5.83
CA ILE A 22 8.04 -3.57 6.48
C ILE A 22 7.28 -2.50 5.69
N ALA A 23 7.45 -2.46 4.37
CA ALA A 23 6.80 -1.48 3.52
C ALA A 23 5.27 -1.60 3.53
N VAL A 24 4.73 -2.81 3.42
CA VAL A 24 3.28 -3.07 3.47
C VAL A 24 2.70 -2.73 4.85
N THR A 25 3.44 -3.03 5.92
CA THR A 25 3.00 -2.69 7.30
C THR A 25 2.91 -1.17 7.47
N ALA A 26 3.96 -0.44 7.10
CA ALA A 26 3.98 1.03 7.18
C ALA A 26 2.87 1.66 6.31
N LEU A 27 2.63 1.12 5.10
CA LEU A 27 1.55 1.60 4.23
C LEU A 27 0.17 1.37 4.86
N ARG A 28 -0.05 0.21 5.48
CA ARG A 28 -1.31 -0.11 6.17
C ARG A 28 -1.56 0.80 7.36
N GLU A 29 -0.53 1.10 8.15
CA GLU A 29 -0.65 2.06 9.27
C GLU A 29 -1.05 3.44 8.76
N ARG A 30 -0.38 3.93 7.71
CA ARG A 30 -0.71 5.22 7.09
C ARG A 30 -2.14 5.26 6.54
N ILE A 31 -2.64 4.17 5.95
CA ILE A 31 -4.04 4.05 5.51
C ILE A 31 -5.00 4.00 6.72
N GLY A 32 -4.61 3.34 7.82
CA GLY A 32 -5.38 3.30 9.06
C GLY A 32 -5.62 4.68 9.65
N ASP A 33 -4.60 5.54 9.65
CA ASP A 33 -4.73 6.95 10.05
C ASP A 33 -5.72 7.73 9.15
N LEU A 34 -5.75 7.39 7.86
CA LEU A 34 -6.69 7.98 6.88
C LEU A 34 -8.14 7.55 7.06
N HIS A 35 -8.42 6.45 7.77
CA HIS A 35 -9.81 6.07 8.07
C HIS A 35 -10.54 7.09 8.95
N GLY A 36 -9.78 7.96 9.65
CA GLY A 36 -10.30 9.13 10.37
C GLY A 36 -10.39 10.41 9.52
N ASP A 37 -9.93 10.39 8.26
CA ASP A 37 -9.92 11.55 7.37
C ASP A 37 -11.25 11.70 6.62
N ARG A 38 -11.76 12.94 6.53
CA ARG A 38 -12.96 13.31 5.78
C ARG A 38 -12.88 12.90 4.30
N ARG A 39 -11.67 12.78 3.74
CA ARG A 39 -11.48 12.37 2.34
C ARG A 39 -11.95 10.95 2.06
N LEU A 40 -11.64 9.99 2.94
CA LEU A 40 -12.09 8.61 2.76
C LEU A 40 -13.62 8.51 2.85
N GLY A 41 -14.22 9.25 3.79
CA GLY A 41 -15.67 9.35 3.92
C GLY A 41 -16.34 9.87 2.64
N ALA A 42 -15.82 10.96 2.06
CA ALA A 42 -16.34 11.53 0.82
C ALA A 42 -16.24 10.57 -0.37
N LEU A 43 -15.14 9.82 -0.49
CA LEU A 43 -14.99 8.79 -1.53
C LEU A 43 -15.98 7.62 -1.32
N ALA A 44 -16.16 7.18 -0.08
CA ALA A 44 -17.13 6.13 0.25
C ALA A 44 -18.58 6.56 -0.08
N GLU A 45 -18.94 7.81 0.22
CA GLU A 45 -20.25 8.38 -0.15
C GLU A 45 -20.47 8.37 -1.66
N ARG A 46 -19.48 8.81 -2.45
CA ARG A 46 -19.53 8.79 -3.92
C ARG A 46 -19.67 7.37 -4.47
N VAL A 47 -19.01 6.39 -3.86
CA VAL A 47 -19.14 4.97 -4.25
C VAL A 47 -20.55 4.44 -3.96
N VAL A 48 -21.10 4.73 -2.77
CA VAL A 48 -22.47 4.32 -2.41
C VAL A 48 -23.52 5.01 -3.29
N ALA A 49 -23.27 6.26 -3.69
CA ALA A 49 -24.11 7.00 -4.64
C ALA A 49 -24.03 6.49 -6.08
N GLY A 50 -23.06 5.61 -6.40
CA GLY A 50 -22.82 5.11 -7.75
C GLY A 50 -22.13 6.10 -8.69
N GLU A 51 -21.55 7.18 -8.14
CA GLU A 51 -20.78 8.17 -8.91
C GLU A 51 -19.37 7.69 -9.24
N LEU A 52 -18.82 6.82 -8.38
CA LEU A 52 -17.54 6.15 -8.57
C LEU A 52 -17.68 4.66 -8.32
N ASP A 53 -16.89 3.86 -9.02
CA ASP A 53 -16.66 2.48 -8.61
C ASP A 53 -15.52 2.40 -7.56
N PRO A 54 -15.44 1.29 -6.80
CA PRO A 54 -14.45 1.14 -5.74
C PRO A 54 -12.99 1.21 -6.20
N TYR A 55 -12.67 0.82 -7.44
CA TYR A 55 -11.30 0.87 -7.96
C TYR A 55 -10.92 2.32 -8.29
N THR A 56 -11.79 3.06 -8.97
CA THR A 56 -11.55 4.47 -9.24
C THR A 56 -11.42 5.29 -7.95
N ALA A 57 -12.25 5.01 -6.94
CA ALA A 57 -12.14 5.66 -5.63
C ALA A 57 -10.81 5.33 -4.93
N ALA A 58 -10.32 4.09 -5.05
CA ALA A 58 -9.02 3.70 -4.51
C ALA A 58 -7.86 4.40 -5.22
N ASP A 59 -7.92 4.52 -6.56
CA ASP A 59 -6.92 5.25 -7.34
C ASP A 59 -6.86 6.74 -6.97
N GLU A 60 -8.02 7.40 -6.82
CA GLU A 60 -8.10 8.78 -6.35
C GLU A 60 -7.48 8.94 -4.94
N LEU A 61 -7.74 7.99 -4.04
CA LEU A 61 -7.18 7.98 -2.69
C LEU A 61 -5.65 7.85 -2.74
N VAL A 62 -5.12 6.90 -3.52
CA VAL A 62 -3.68 6.67 -3.65
C VAL A 62 -2.98 7.88 -4.29
N ALA A 63 -3.55 8.45 -5.35
CA ALA A 63 -3.01 9.64 -6.00
C ALA A 63 -2.87 10.80 -5.01
N ALA A 64 -3.94 11.09 -4.25
CA ALA A 64 -3.94 12.12 -3.23
C ALA A 64 -2.95 11.87 -2.07
N MET A 65 -2.56 10.62 -1.82
CA MET A 65 -1.52 10.28 -0.84
C MET A 65 -0.10 10.49 -1.39
N THR A 66 0.11 10.21 -2.68
CA THR A 66 1.42 10.38 -3.33
C THR A 66 1.75 11.85 -3.63
N GLU A 67 0.75 12.70 -3.86
CA GLU A 67 0.96 14.13 -4.12
C GLU A 67 1.24 14.96 -2.84
N GLN A 68 1.01 14.38 -1.65
CA GLN A 68 1.22 15.04 -0.36
C GLN A 68 2.55 14.66 0.35
N GLY A 69 3.42 13.89 -0.31
CA GLY A 69 4.77 13.54 0.17
C GLY A 69 5.85 14.37 -0.49
#